data_AF-A0A3D1S203-F1
#
_entry.id   AF-A0A3D1S203-F1
#
_cell.length_a   1.000
_cell.length_b   1.000
_cell.length_c   1.000
_cell.angle_alpha   90.00
_cell.angle_beta   90.00
_cell.angle_gamma   90.00
#
_symmetry.space_group_name_H-M   'P 1'
#
loop_
_entity.id
_entity.type
_entity.pdbx_description
1 polymer ?
#
loop_
_entity_poly.entity_id
_entity_poly.type
_entity_poly.pdbx_seq_one_letter_code
_entity_poly.pdbx_strand_id
1 'polypeptide(L)'
;MRRILLALCALTLLPISTLHADAIKQTKGNFEDKFRQLDEVLPTPNVYRNAAGEPGHQYWQQQVDYTIAARLIEDQRRLEATQDITYYNNSPDTLKYLWVQLDQNKFKDDSMSALTTTFGGIGNRGPGTKSISDDEPAQISLSALRRQQFVDDTELGYTISRVVDGLGN
;
A
#
# COMPACT_ATOMS: atom_id res chain seq x y z
N MET A 1 70.45 18.12 -45.40
CA MET A 1 69.66 17.48 -44.31
C MET A 1 68.38 18.27 -44.10
N ARG A 2 67.22 17.82 -44.65
CA ARG A 2 65.88 18.40 -44.40
C ARG A 2 64.81 17.63 -45.18
N ARG A 3 64.52 16.36 -44.85
CA ARG A 3 63.37 15.61 -45.40
C ARG A 3 62.93 14.43 -44.51
N ILE A 4 62.71 14.63 -43.20
CA ILE A 4 62.03 13.61 -42.37
C ILE A 4 61.27 14.34 -41.26
N LEU A 5 60.05 14.82 -41.52
CA LEU A 5 59.14 15.28 -40.46
C LEU A 5 57.72 15.50 -40.97
N LEU A 6 57.12 14.52 -41.68
CA LEU A 6 55.73 14.63 -42.15
C LEU A 6 55.05 13.26 -42.35
N ALA A 7 55.37 12.28 -41.50
CA ALA A 7 54.81 10.92 -41.62
C ALA A 7 54.33 10.33 -40.28
N LEU A 8 53.75 11.14 -39.38
CA LEU A 8 53.24 10.65 -38.09
C LEU A 8 51.90 11.27 -37.66
N CYS A 9 51.02 11.65 -38.61
CA CYS A 9 49.69 12.18 -38.26
C CYS A 9 48.52 11.56 -39.06
N ALA A 10 48.77 10.52 -39.86
CA ALA A 10 47.78 9.96 -40.78
C ALA A 10 47.39 8.50 -40.47
N LEU A 11 47.37 8.11 -39.20
CA LEU A 11 46.84 6.80 -38.82
C LEU A 11 45.96 6.92 -37.57
N THR A 12 44.72 6.44 -37.71
CA THR A 12 43.68 6.17 -36.69
C THR A 12 42.70 7.29 -36.32
N LEU A 13 41.87 7.71 -37.28
CA LEU A 13 40.50 8.13 -36.97
C LEU A 13 39.57 6.94 -37.27
N LEU A 14 39.45 6.00 -36.32
CA LEU A 14 38.40 4.98 -36.37
C LEU A 14 37.09 5.60 -35.84
N PRO A 15 35.96 5.47 -36.54
CA PRO A 15 34.67 5.83 -35.97
C PRO A 15 34.38 4.87 -34.81
N ILE A 16 34.28 5.41 -33.60
CA ILE A 16 33.80 4.67 -32.43
C ILE A 16 32.31 4.46 -32.64
N SER A 17 31.94 3.33 -33.22
CA SER A 17 30.56 2.85 -33.22
C SER A 17 30.15 2.61 -31.77
N THR A 18 29.26 3.43 -31.23
CA THR A 18 28.62 3.14 -29.95
C THR A 18 27.79 1.87 -30.11
N LEU A 19 28.33 0.74 -29.68
CA LEU A 19 27.61 -0.53 -29.59
C LEU A 19 26.49 -0.37 -28.55
N HIS A 20 25.26 -0.15 -29.01
CA HIS A 20 24.08 -0.24 -28.16
C HIS A 20 23.74 -1.73 -28.02
N ALA A 21 24.16 -2.33 -26.90
CA ALA A 21 23.68 -3.64 -26.49
C ALA A 21 22.29 -3.47 -25.89
N ASP A 22 21.27 -3.79 -26.67
CA ASP A 22 19.89 -3.75 -26.23
C ASP A 22 19.54 -5.10 -25.60
N ALA A 23 19.30 -5.14 -24.30
CA ALA A 23 19.07 -6.39 -23.55
C ALA A 23 17.87 -7.20 -24.07
N ILE A 24 16.99 -6.56 -24.85
CA ILE A 24 15.68 -7.08 -25.27
C ILE A 24 15.69 -7.56 -26.73
N LYS A 25 16.61 -7.07 -27.57
CA LYS A 25 16.65 -7.43 -29.00
C LYS A 25 17.31 -8.79 -29.22
N GLN A 26 16.52 -9.73 -29.72
CA GLN A 26 17.00 -11.04 -30.17
C GLN A 26 17.99 -10.88 -31.33
N THR A 27 19.18 -11.48 -31.22
CA THR A 27 20.22 -11.43 -32.28
C THR A 27 19.87 -12.27 -33.51
N LYS A 28 18.83 -13.11 -33.44
CA LYS A 28 18.40 -14.01 -34.53
C LYS A 28 16.98 -13.71 -34.98
N GLY A 29 16.81 -13.17 -36.19
CA GLY A 29 15.50 -12.93 -36.80
C GLY A 29 14.79 -11.67 -36.28
N ASN A 30 13.59 -11.39 -36.80
CA ASN A 30 12.82 -10.17 -36.51
C ASN A 30 11.54 -10.49 -35.70
N PHE A 31 11.63 -11.44 -34.77
CA PHE A 31 10.49 -11.82 -33.92
C PHE A 31 10.40 -10.86 -32.73
N GLU A 32 9.25 -10.19 -32.60
CA GLU A 32 8.92 -9.30 -31.49
C GLU A 32 7.89 -9.99 -30.58
N ASP A 33 8.28 -10.30 -29.36
CA ASP A 33 7.43 -10.99 -28.38
C ASP A 33 6.54 -10.00 -27.64
N LYS A 34 5.29 -9.85 -28.11
CA LYS A 34 4.30 -8.91 -27.57
C LYS A 34 3.70 -9.33 -26.22
N PHE A 35 4.00 -10.54 -25.74
CA PHE A 35 3.48 -11.07 -24.48
C PHE A 35 4.57 -11.29 -23.43
N ARG A 36 5.80 -10.80 -23.68
CA ARG A 36 6.89 -10.86 -22.72
C ARG A 36 6.53 -10.12 -21.43
N GLN A 37 6.88 -10.72 -20.29
CA GLN A 37 6.69 -10.09 -18.99
C GLN A 37 7.50 -8.81 -18.90
N LEU A 38 6.88 -7.72 -18.46
CA LEU A 38 7.50 -6.40 -18.36
C LEU A 38 8.65 -6.34 -17.35
N ASP A 39 8.68 -7.28 -16.40
CA ASP A 39 9.60 -7.29 -15.26
C ASP A 39 10.95 -8.00 -15.53
N GLU A 40 11.19 -8.50 -16.74
CA GLU A 40 12.48 -9.12 -17.09
C GLU A 40 13.60 -8.08 -17.25
N VAL A 41 13.25 -6.83 -17.58
CA VAL A 41 14.20 -5.73 -17.75
C VAL A 41 14.35 -5.01 -16.42
N LEU A 42 15.47 -5.24 -15.75
CA LEU A 42 15.82 -4.45 -14.58
C LEU A 42 15.95 -2.97 -15.00
N PRO A 43 15.38 -2.03 -14.23
CA PRO A 43 15.50 -0.61 -14.52
C PRO A 43 16.97 -0.21 -14.59
N THR A 44 17.30 0.68 -15.53
CA THR A 44 18.68 1.16 -15.69
C THR A 44 19.10 1.90 -14.42
N PRO A 45 20.35 1.73 -13.97
CA PRO A 45 20.85 2.44 -12.79
C PRO A 45 20.67 3.95 -12.94
N ASN A 46 20.24 4.61 -11.87
CA ASN A 46 20.09 6.06 -11.84
C ASN A 46 20.65 6.65 -10.53
N VAL A 47 20.52 7.96 -10.36
CA VAL A 47 21.03 8.71 -9.19
C VAL A 47 20.39 8.30 -7.86
N TYR A 48 19.20 7.68 -7.90
CA TYR A 48 18.44 7.22 -6.74
C TYR A 48 18.62 5.71 -6.46
N ARG A 49 18.93 4.89 -7.46
CA ARG A 49 19.16 3.44 -7.29
C ARG A 49 20.25 2.93 -8.23
N ASN A 50 21.31 2.34 -7.68
CA ASN A 50 22.47 1.87 -8.44
C ASN A 50 22.20 0.52 -9.15
N ALA A 51 23.18 0.01 -9.90
CA ALA A 51 23.08 -1.26 -10.64
C ALA A 51 22.99 -2.50 -9.75
N ALA A 52 23.41 -2.39 -8.48
CA ALA A 52 23.27 -3.43 -7.47
C ALA A 52 21.91 -3.37 -6.76
N GLY A 53 21.06 -2.38 -7.08
CA GLY A 53 19.76 -2.16 -6.45
C GLY A 53 19.83 -1.39 -5.13
N GLU A 54 21.00 -0.91 -4.73
CA GLU A 54 21.21 -0.14 -3.50
C GLU A 54 20.80 1.34 -3.69
N PRO A 55 20.45 2.03 -2.59
CA PRO A 55 20.31 3.48 -2.56
C PRO A 55 21.46 4.22 -3.24
N GLY A 56 21.14 5.06 -4.22
CA GLY A 56 22.10 5.98 -4.84
C GLY A 56 22.36 7.21 -3.98
N HIS A 57 23.29 8.07 -4.41
CA HIS A 57 23.70 9.27 -3.67
C HIS A 57 22.60 10.33 -3.52
N GLN A 58 21.58 10.34 -4.39
CA GLN A 58 20.40 11.24 -4.27
C GLN A 58 19.18 10.54 -3.67
N TYR A 59 19.33 9.29 -3.23
CA TYR A 59 18.23 8.55 -2.63
C TYR A 59 17.76 9.20 -1.32
N TRP A 60 16.44 9.27 -1.14
CA TRP A 60 15.80 9.78 0.06
C TRP A 60 14.73 8.79 0.54
N GLN A 61 14.42 8.83 1.83
CA GLN A 61 13.36 8.05 2.46
C GLN A 61 12.54 8.97 3.35
N GLN A 62 11.23 8.80 3.38
CA GLN A 62 10.42 9.49 4.36
C GLN A 62 10.62 8.88 5.73
N GLN A 63 10.56 9.73 6.74
CA GLN A 63 10.56 9.32 8.14
C GLN A 63 9.24 9.76 8.76
N VAL A 64 8.68 8.88 9.59
CA VAL A 64 7.47 9.18 10.36
C VAL A 64 7.66 8.65 11.76
N ASP A 65 7.58 9.55 12.75
CA ASP A 65 7.65 9.20 14.15
C ASP A 65 6.23 9.17 14.73
N TYR A 66 5.93 8.12 15.49
CA TYR A 66 4.62 7.93 16.11
C TYR A 66 4.78 7.92 17.63
N THR A 67 4.01 8.77 18.31
CA THR A 67 3.85 8.70 19.76
C THR A 67 2.41 8.33 20.06
N ILE A 68 2.19 7.18 20.68
CA ILE A 68 0.85 6.66 20.97
C ILE A 68 0.70 6.53 22.48
N ALA A 69 -0.24 7.27 23.04
CA ALA A 69 -0.65 7.14 24.43
C ALA A 69 -2.01 6.44 24.47
N ALA A 70 -2.07 5.23 25.03
CA ALA A 70 -3.28 4.43 25.10
C ALA A 70 -3.61 4.02 26.54
N ARG A 71 -4.90 3.96 26.86
CA ARG A 71 -5.43 3.57 28.18
C ARG A 71 -6.56 2.57 28.00
N LEU A 72 -6.43 1.42 28.66
CA LEU A 72 -7.50 0.44 28.77
C LEU A 72 -8.44 0.84 29.92
N ILE A 73 -9.74 0.83 29.62
CA ILE A 73 -10.83 1.10 30.55
C ILE A 73 -11.61 -0.20 30.68
N GLU A 74 -11.25 -1.01 31.70
CA GLU A 74 -11.73 -2.39 31.83
C GLU A 74 -13.23 -2.48 32.13
N ASP A 75 -13.74 -1.57 32.95
CA ASP A 75 -15.15 -1.47 33.32
C ASP A 75 -16.05 -1.21 32.10
N GLN A 76 -15.57 -0.39 31.16
CA GLN A 76 -16.28 -0.09 29.91
C GLN A 76 -15.83 -0.96 28.73
N ARG A 77 -14.84 -1.84 28.92
CA ARG A 77 -14.21 -2.63 27.86
C ARG A 77 -13.75 -1.79 26.66
N ARG A 78 -13.22 -0.60 26.95
CA ARG A 78 -12.88 0.43 25.95
C ARG A 78 -11.39 0.71 25.96
N LEU A 79 -10.83 0.96 24.77
CA LEU A 79 -9.48 1.50 24.62
C LEU A 79 -9.58 2.96 24.19
N GLU A 80 -9.00 3.86 24.97
CA GLU A 80 -8.83 5.26 24.60
C GLU A 80 -7.39 5.50 24.19
N ALA A 81 -7.17 6.18 23.05
CA ALA A 81 -5.83 6.49 22.59
C ALA A 81 -5.75 7.90 22.01
N THR A 82 -4.60 8.53 22.20
CA THR A 82 -4.17 9.74 21.49
C THR A 82 -2.88 9.42 20.76
N GLN A 83 -2.77 9.89 19.53
CA GLN A 83 -1.62 9.63 18.66
C GLN A 83 -1.11 10.94 18.07
N ASP A 84 0.17 11.21 18.28
CA ASP A 84 0.90 12.28 17.62
C ASP A 84 1.78 11.69 16.52
N ILE A 85 1.66 12.24 15.30
CA ILE A 85 2.38 11.79 14.12
C ILE A 85 3.30 12.94 13.66
N THR A 86 4.62 12.73 13.73
CA THR A 86 5.59 13.69 13.18
C THR A 86 6.10 13.16 11.85
N TYR A 87 5.70 13.82 10.76
CA TYR A 87 6.13 13.46 9.40
C TYR A 87 7.30 14.33 8.96
N TYR A 88 8.39 13.70 8.52
CA TYR A 88 9.54 14.39 7.94
C TYR A 88 9.55 14.18 6.43
N ASN A 89 9.33 15.26 5.69
CA ASN A 89 9.47 15.24 4.23
C ASN A 89 10.93 15.39 3.82
N ASN A 90 11.59 14.27 3.55
CA ASN A 90 12.97 14.23 3.06
C ASN A 90 13.05 14.25 1.52
N SER A 91 11.89 14.28 0.84
CA SER A 91 11.84 14.45 -0.61
C SER A 91 12.33 15.85 -1.01
N PRO A 92 13.00 15.99 -2.17
CA PRO A 92 13.25 17.31 -2.77
C PRO A 92 11.96 18.03 -3.18
N ASP A 93 10.84 17.30 -3.32
CA ASP A 93 9.56 17.85 -3.73
C ASP A 93 8.72 18.35 -2.54
N THR A 94 7.96 19.42 -2.76
CA THR A 94 7.03 19.96 -1.76
C THR A 94 5.81 19.05 -1.60
N LEU A 95 5.61 18.51 -0.39
CA LEU A 95 4.43 17.73 -0.04
C LEU A 95 3.21 18.65 0.16
N LYS A 96 2.14 18.42 -0.61
CA LYS A 96 0.90 19.21 -0.54
C LYS A 96 -0.21 18.58 0.30
N TYR A 97 -0.22 17.25 0.38
CA TYR A 97 -1.25 16.48 1.05
C TYR A 97 -0.61 15.30 1.77
N LEU A 98 -1.09 15.01 2.98
CA LEU A 98 -0.77 13.79 3.69
C LEU A 98 -2.01 12.89 3.69
N TRP A 99 -1.84 11.66 3.22
CA TRP A 99 -2.89 10.65 3.26
C TRP A 99 -2.61 9.71 4.42
N VAL A 100 -3.60 9.51 5.28
CA VAL A 100 -3.53 8.57 6.40
C VAL A 100 -4.51 7.44 6.10
N GLN A 101 -3.99 6.21 6.15
CA GLN A 101 -4.83 5.02 6.01
C GLN A 101 -5.48 4.70 7.34
N LEU A 102 -6.81 4.58 7.33
CA LEU A 102 -7.61 4.15 8.45
C LEU A 102 -8.38 2.89 8.04
N ASP A 103 -8.37 1.88 8.90
CA ASP A 103 -9.13 0.65 8.67
C ASP A 103 -10.63 0.93 8.77
N GLN A 104 -11.44 0.21 8.00
CA GLN A 104 -12.89 0.37 8.05
C GLN A 104 -13.43 0.01 9.44
N ASN A 105 -14.35 0.84 9.95
CA ASN A 105 -15.06 0.54 11.18
C ASN A 105 -16.17 -0.50 10.95
N LYS A 106 -15.78 -1.73 10.63
CA LYS A 106 -16.68 -2.84 10.27
C LYS A 106 -17.53 -3.38 11.44
N PHE A 107 -17.19 -3.00 12.67
CA PHE A 107 -17.86 -3.50 13.87
C PHE A 107 -18.98 -2.57 14.34
N LYS A 108 -19.04 -1.34 13.81
CA LYS A 108 -20.17 -0.44 14.03
C LYS A 108 -21.47 -1.09 13.53
N ASP A 109 -22.56 -0.92 14.26
CA ASP A 109 -23.83 -1.57 13.94
C ASP A 109 -24.45 -1.08 12.61
N ASP A 110 -24.18 0.17 12.22
CA ASP A 110 -24.55 0.74 10.93
C ASP A 110 -23.47 0.57 9.84
N SER A 111 -22.46 -0.27 10.07
CA SER A 111 -21.42 -0.51 9.07
C SER A 111 -21.98 -1.25 7.85
N MET A 112 -21.34 -1.08 6.68
CA MET A 112 -21.69 -1.87 5.50
C MET A 112 -21.63 -3.38 5.74
N SER A 113 -20.71 -3.83 6.62
CA SER A 113 -20.62 -5.24 6.99
C SER A 113 -21.85 -5.72 7.78
N ALA A 114 -22.46 -4.88 8.60
CA ALA A 114 -23.65 -5.21 9.37
C ALA A 114 -24.91 -5.14 8.48
N LEU A 115 -25.02 -4.07 7.67
CA LEU A 115 -26.17 -3.82 6.78
C LEU A 115 -26.32 -4.86 5.67
N THR A 116 -25.24 -5.49 5.23
CA THR A 116 -25.27 -6.53 4.18
C THR A 116 -25.57 -7.93 4.72
N THR A 117 -25.81 -8.08 6.03
CA THR A 117 -26.09 -9.40 6.62
C THR A 117 -27.53 -9.87 6.36
N THR A 118 -27.71 -10.90 5.54
CA THR A 118 -29.03 -11.52 5.30
C THR A 118 -29.46 -12.43 6.45
N PHE A 119 -30.77 -12.50 6.73
CA PHE A 119 -31.35 -13.30 7.82
C PHE A 119 -30.93 -14.78 7.77
N GLY A 120 -30.95 -15.42 6.59
CA GLY A 120 -30.59 -16.84 6.40
C GLY A 120 -29.21 -17.12 5.83
N GLY A 121 -28.28 -16.16 5.86
CA GLY A 121 -26.94 -16.34 5.29
C GLY A 121 -26.03 -17.23 6.17
N ILE A 122 -25.10 -17.96 5.54
CA ILE A 122 -24.06 -18.82 6.18
C ILE A 122 -23.03 -18.00 7.01
N GLY A 123 -23.21 -16.68 7.12
CA GLY A 123 -22.33 -15.79 7.86
C GLY A 123 -22.57 -15.74 9.38
N ASN A 124 -22.49 -14.53 9.93
CA ASN A 124 -22.41 -14.24 11.38
C ASN A 124 -23.57 -14.77 12.27
N ARG A 125 -24.63 -15.36 11.70
CA ARG A 125 -25.82 -15.87 12.42
C ARG A 125 -25.80 -17.38 12.69
N GLY A 126 -24.79 -18.10 12.19
CA GLY A 126 -24.50 -19.49 12.56
C GLY A 126 -25.48 -20.54 11.98
N PRO A 127 -25.12 -21.84 12.08
CA PRO A 127 -25.78 -22.95 11.36
C PRO A 127 -27.22 -23.27 11.82
N GLY A 128 -27.73 -22.60 12.85
CA GLY A 128 -29.07 -22.82 13.41
C GLY A 128 -30.12 -21.79 13.00
N THR A 129 -29.79 -20.82 12.14
CA THR A 129 -30.74 -19.80 11.68
C THR A 129 -31.47 -20.31 10.44
N LYS A 130 -32.81 -20.33 10.45
CA LYS A 130 -33.63 -20.79 9.32
C LYS A 130 -34.49 -19.66 8.78
N SER A 131 -34.38 -19.38 7.48
CA SER A 131 -35.30 -18.48 6.78
C SER A 131 -36.74 -18.99 6.85
N ILE A 132 -37.70 -18.08 6.67
CA ILE A 132 -39.12 -18.42 6.56
C ILE A 132 -39.35 -19.44 5.43
N SER A 133 -40.20 -20.43 5.68
CA SER A 133 -40.78 -21.33 4.68
C SER A 133 -42.30 -21.24 4.73
N ASP A 134 -42.99 -21.80 3.73
CA ASP A 134 -44.46 -21.72 3.64
C ASP A 134 -45.18 -22.30 4.89
N ASP A 135 -44.55 -23.27 5.58
CA ASP A 135 -45.11 -23.97 6.74
C ASP A 135 -44.39 -23.69 8.08
N GLU A 136 -43.19 -23.10 8.08
CA GLU A 136 -42.44 -22.81 9.30
C GLU A 136 -42.03 -21.33 9.42
N PRO A 137 -42.23 -20.70 10.59
CA PRO A 137 -41.76 -19.35 10.83
C PRO A 137 -40.23 -19.30 10.86
N ALA A 138 -39.69 -18.11 10.61
CA ALA A 138 -38.27 -17.85 10.69
C ALA A 138 -37.71 -18.15 12.11
N GLN A 139 -36.59 -18.85 12.20
CA GLN A 139 -35.98 -19.25 13.47
C GLN A 139 -34.60 -18.62 13.62
N ILE A 140 -34.32 -18.08 14.80
CA ILE A 140 -33.02 -17.50 15.17
C ILE A 140 -32.31 -18.46 16.13
N SER A 141 -31.02 -18.72 15.89
CA SER A 141 -30.22 -19.54 16.80
C SER A 141 -29.94 -18.81 18.13
N LEU A 142 -29.74 -19.55 19.22
CA LEU A 142 -29.40 -18.96 20.53
C LEU A 142 -28.11 -18.12 20.49
N SER A 143 -27.14 -18.50 19.64
CA SER A 143 -25.92 -17.73 19.42
C SER A 143 -26.19 -16.43 18.67
N ALA A 144 -27.11 -16.42 17.69
CA ALA A 144 -27.53 -15.21 17.00
C ALA A 144 -28.30 -14.27 17.93
N LEU A 145 -29.21 -14.79 18.77
CA LEU A 145 -29.92 -13.98 19.77
C LEU A 145 -28.95 -13.35 20.77
N ARG A 146 -27.98 -14.12 21.30
CA ARG A 146 -26.95 -13.59 22.20
C ARG A 146 -26.11 -12.50 21.56
N ARG A 147 -25.76 -12.65 20.28
CA ARG A 147 -25.02 -11.63 19.54
C ARG A 147 -25.85 -10.35 19.39
N GLN A 148 -27.13 -10.46 19.03
CA GLN A 148 -28.00 -9.29 18.91
C GLN A 148 -28.09 -8.54 20.23
N GLN A 149 -28.37 -9.25 21.33
CA GLN A 149 -28.36 -8.66 22.67
C GLN A 149 -27.02 -7.98 22.99
N PHE A 150 -25.90 -8.62 22.65
CA PHE A 150 -24.57 -8.04 22.88
C PHE A 150 -24.33 -6.75 22.10
N VAL A 151 -24.78 -6.69 20.84
CA VAL A 151 -24.67 -5.49 19.98
C VAL A 151 -25.58 -4.37 20.50
N ASP A 152 -26.79 -4.70 20.97
CA ASP A 152 -27.73 -3.73 21.55
C ASP A 152 -27.20 -3.15 22.88
N ASP A 153 -26.52 -3.97 23.68
CA ASP A 153 -25.99 -3.59 25.00
C ASP A 153 -24.59 -2.94 24.95
N THR A 154 -23.87 -3.04 23.83
CA THR A 154 -22.44 -2.63 23.73
C THR A 154 -22.18 -1.75 22.52
N GLU A 155 -21.53 -0.60 22.74
CA GLU A 155 -21.02 0.22 21.65
C GLU A 155 -19.82 -0.46 20.97
N LEU A 156 -19.96 -0.77 19.68
CA LEU A 156 -18.91 -1.44 18.89
C LEU A 156 -18.22 -0.50 17.90
N GLY A 157 -16.97 -0.84 17.61
CA GLY A 157 -16.15 -0.09 16.67
C GLY A 157 -15.30 0.98 17.34
N TYR A 158 -14.79 1.92 16.54
CA TYR A 158 -14.01 3.05 17.04
C TYR A 158 -14.67 4.38 16.70
N THR A 159 -14.40 5.40 17.50
CA THR A 159 -14.81 6.78 17.23
C THR A 159 -13.57 7.65 17.19
N ILE A 160 -13.38 8.38 16.09
CA ILE A 160 -12.31 9.37 15.98
C ILE A 160 -12.86 10.70 16.46
N SER A 161 -12.42 11.12 17.65
CA SER A 161 -12.93 12.35 18.28
C SER A 161 -12.40 13.62 17.63
N ARG A 162 -11.13 13.61 17.20
CA ARG A 162 -10.45 14.79 16.66
C ARG A 162 -9.25 14.38 15.81
N VAL A 163 -9.10 15.03 14.66
CA VAL A 163 -7.89 15.00 13.83
C VAL A 163 -7.55 16.45 13.57
N VAL A 164 -6.35 16.87 13.96
CA VAL A 164 -5.88 18.25 13.78
C VAL A 164 -4.42 18.25 13.36
N ASP A 165 -4.02 19.30 12.65
CA ASP A 165 -2.60 19.58 12.41
C ASP A 165 -1.93 20.25 13.64
N GLY A 166 -0.62 20.52 13.55
CA GLY A 166 0.12 21.20 14.61
C GLY A 166 -0.32 22.66 14.87
N LEU A 167 -1.16 23.23 14.00
CA LEU A 167 -1.76 24.56 14.15
C LEU A 167 -3.19 24.50 14.71
N GLY A 168 -3.75 23.29 14.86
CA GLY A 168 -5.10 23.06 15.38
C GLY A 168 -6.21 23.13 14.33
N ASN A 169 -5.89 23.11 13.03
CA ASN A 169 -6.87 23.11 11.94
C ASN A 169 -7.43 21.72 11.66
#